data_AF-A0A9C8L9Q2-F1
#
_entry.id   AF-A0A9C8L9Q2-F1
#
_cell.length_a   1.000
_cell.length_b   1.000
_cell.length_c   1.000
_cell.angle_alpha   90.00
_cell.angle_beta   90.00
_cell.angle_gamma   90.00
#
_symmetry.space_group_name_H-M   'P 1'
#
loop_
_entity.id
_entity.type
_entity.pdbx_description
1 polymer ?
#
loop_
_entity_poly.entity_id
_entity_poly.type
_entity_poly.pdbx_seq_one_letter_code
_entity_poly.pdbx_strand_id
1 'polypeptide(L)'
;MIVSIKILVAPAGSGKTAHVIDRVQSTMARQQPTLSPVRVIVPDHLKAEAFRRRLAEAGGGIGIQVQTFYDLYADILTLAQNPAAPMPVRLPPAVRRRLIYRLVAQLVDAGQVIYYAPLHAAPGFARLLADLFEELKRARIFPEALAAALADDTGVEPRLIELAQLYAAYQAYLIEAGWADTEGQGWLAAIALEESAALLADLALLVVDGFDEFNPTQLAVLRLLAERAAETTVTLTGDLQRPDRLAHRRLARARTALVEALD
;
A
#
# COMPACT_ATOMS: atom_id res chain seq x y z
N MET A 1 -2.90 21.42 -15.24
CA MET A 1 -3.02 22.00 -13.89
C MET A 1 -1.63 22.07 -13.29
N ILE A 2 -1.32 23.13 -12.53
CA ILE A 2 -0.10 23.15 -11.72
C ILE A 2 -0.41 22.34 -10.47
N VAL A 3 0.20 21.16 -10.34
CA VAL A 3 0.07 20.31 -9.15
C VAL A 3 0.89 20.94 -8.02
N SER A 4 0.28 21.18 -6.87
CA SER A 4 0.98 21.71 -5.69
C SER A 4 1.22 20.61 -4.66
N ILE A 5 2.49 20.23 -4.46
CA ILE A 5 2.87 19.24 -3.44
C ILE A 5 3.58 19.96 -2.28
N LYS A 6 3.11 19.72 -1.06
CA LYS A 6 3.69 20.30 0.17
C LYS A 6 4.04 19.20 1.15
N ILE A 7 5.31 19.16 1.56
CA ILE A 7 5.79 18.25 2.61
C ILE A 7 6.02 19.06 3.88
N LEU A 8 5.21 18.79 4.91
CA LEU A 8 5.26 19.44 6.21
C LEU A 8 6.01 18.57 7.21
N VAL A 9 7.24 18.96 7.57
CA VAL A 9 8.05 18.26 8.56
C VAL A 9 8.06 19.04 9.86
N ALA A 10 7.61 18.40 10.95
CA ALA A 10 7.68 19.02 12.27
C ALA A 10 7.70 17.95 13.39
N PRO A 11 8.20 18.29 14.61
CA PRO A 11 8.28 17.35 15.72
C PRO A 11 6.92 16.74 16.13
N ALA A 12 6.95 15.68 16.91
CA ALA A 12 5.72 15.13 17.50
C ALA A 12 5.04 16.19 18.39
N GLY A 13 3.70 16.28 18.32
CA GLY A 13 2.93 17.24 19.12
C GLY A 13 2.94 18.69 18.60
N SER A 14 3.61 18.99 17.48
CA SER A 14 3.72 20.37 16.95
C SER A 14 2.48 20.88 16.18
N GLY A 15 1.33 20.22 16.29
CA GLY A 15 0.10 20.65 15.61
C GLY A 15 -0.05 20.28 14.13
N LYS A 16 0.76 19.35 13.58
CA LYS A 16 0.67 18.93 12.16
C LYS A 16 -0.74 18.51 11.74
N THR A 17 -1.37 17.63 12.51
CA THR A 17 -2.74 17.19 12.25
C THR A 17 -3.75 18.34 12.33
N ALA A 18 -3.57 19.29 13.26
CA ALA A 18 -4.45 20.46 13.36
C ALA A 18 -4.32 21.35 12.11
N HIS A 19 -3.09 21.62 11.67
CA HIS A 19 -2.83 22.38 10.44
C HIS A 19 -3.46 21.73 9.21
N VAL A 20 -3.38 20.40 9.10
CA VAL A 20 -4.00 19.63 8.02
C VAL A 20 -5.54 19.73 8.08
N ILE A 21 -6.13 19.66 9.26
CA ILE A 21 -7.59 19.81 9.43
C ILE A 21 -8.03 21.22 9.01
N ASP A 22 -7.30 22.25 9.42
CA ASP A 22 -7.57 23.63 9.01
C ASP A 22 -7.47 23.78 7.48
N ARG A 23 -6.52 23.08 6.85
CA ARG A 23 -6.38 23.07 5.39
C ARG A 23 -7.56 22.39 4.72
N VAL A 24 -8.01 21.24 5.23
CA VAL A 24 -9.22 20.55 4.75
C VAL A 24 -10.44 21.46 4.84
N GLN A 25 -10.69 22.09 6.00
CA GLN A 25 -11.80 23.02 6.20
C GLN A 25 -11.73 24.21 5.23
N SER A 26 -10.54 24.79 5.07
CA SER A 26 -10.32 25.91 4.13
C SER A 26 -10.58 25.52 2.68
N THR A 27 -10.22 24.31 2.27
CA THR A 27 -10.50 23.80 0.93
C THR A 27 -12.00 23.61 0.73
N MET A 28 -12.71 23.05 1.72
CA MET A 28 -14.16 22.86 1.66
C MET A 28 -14.92 24.19 1.60
N ALA A 29 -14.51 25.19 2.37
CA ALA A 29 -15.15 26.51 2.35
C ALA A 29 -15.02 27.24 1.01
N ARG A 30 -13.99 26.93 0.21
CA ARG A 30 -13.72 27.55 -1.09
C ARG A 30 -14.44 26.86 -2.24
N GLN A 31 -14.93 25.64 -2.04
CA GLN A 31 -15.65 24.89 -3.06
C GLN A 31 -17.11 25.38 -3.13
N GLN A 32 -17.46 26.09 -4.20
CA GLN A 32 -18.84 26.36 -4.59
C GLN A 32 -19.01 25.94 -6.06
N PRO A 33 -20.04 25.17 -6.45
CA PRO A 33 -20.70 24.02 -5.80
C PRO A 33 -20.08 22.67 -6.23
N THR A 34 -18.82 22.66 -6.66
CA THR A 34 -18.13 21.43 -7.09
C THR A 34 -17.81 20.57 -5.86
N LEU A 35 -18.43 19.39 -5.73
CA LEU A 35 -18.20 18.41 -4.65
C LEU A 35 -16.91 17.60 -4.87
N SER A 36 -15.84 18.26 -5.32
CA SER A 36 -14.58 17.59 -5.62
C SER A 36 -14.02 16.94 -4.34
N PRO A 37 -13.79 15.62 -4.35
CA PRO A 37 -13.51 14.87 -3.14
C PRO A 37 -12.19 15.29 -2.48
N VAL A 38 -12.17 15.25 -1.15
CA VAL A 38 -10.96 15.36 -0.34
C VAL A 38 -10.66 14.00 0.26
N ARG A 39 -9.45 13.49 0.01
CA ARG A 39 -8.99 12.22 0.59
C ARG A 39 -7.91 12.48 1.62
N VAL A 40 -8.08 11.90 2.80
CA VAL A 40 -7.13 11.91 3.91
C VAL A 40 -6.68 10.48 4.18
N ILE A 41 -5.40 10.21 3.93
CA ILE A 41 -4.77 8.92 4.17
C ILE A 41 -4.04 8.96 5.51
N VAL A 42 -4.31 7.98 6.36
CA VAL A 42 -3.66 7.79 7.67
C VAL A 42 -3.18 6.35 7.86
N PRO A 43 -2.21 6.07 8.77
CA PRO A 43 -1.60 4.74 8.87
C PRO A 43 -2.51 3.60 9.32
N ASP A 44 -3.46 3.89 10.21
CA ASP A 44 -4.27 2.87 10.86
C ASP A 44 -5.66 3.40 11.24
N HIS A 45 -6.58 2.48 11.56
CA HIS A 45 -7.96 2.82 11.87
C HIS A 45 -8.11 3.65 13.15
N LEU A 46 -7.22 3.50 14.14
CA LEU A 46 -7.25 4.30 15.37
C LEU A 46 -6.92 5.76 15.06
N LYS A 47 -5.91 6.01 14.22
CA LYS A 47 -5.59 7.34 13.70
C LYS A 47 -6.71 7.89 12.82
N ALA A 48 -7.38 7.05 12.04
CA ALA A 48 -8.55 7.46 11.24
C ALA A 48 -9.71 7.94 12.12
N GLU A 49 -10.05 7.20 13.17
CA GLU A 49 -11.07 7.61 14.13
C GLU A 49 -10.68 8.90 14.86
N ALA A 50 -9.43 9.00 15.31
CA ALA A 50 -8.93 10.21 15.97
C ALA A 50 -8.98 11.44 15.04
N PHE A 51 -8.62 11.27 13.76
CA PHE A 51 -8.70 12.33 12.76
C PHE A 51 -10.15 12.73 12.51
N ARG A 52 -11.07 11.77 12.29
CA ARG A 52 -12.50 12.04 12.09
C ARG A 52 -13.12 12.78 13.27
N ARG A 53 -12.77 12.41 14.51
CA ARG A 53 -13.25 13.10 15.72
C ARG A 53 -12.82 14.57 15.72
N ARG A 54 -11.53 14.85 15.50
CA ARG A 54 -11.01 16.23 15.45
C ARG A 54 -11.60 17.02 14.28
N LEU A 55 -11.80 16.38 13.13
CA LEU A 55 -12.45 17.01 11.98
C LEU A 55 -13.90 17.39 12.29
N ALA A 56 -14.65 16.53 13.00
CA ALA A 56 -16.00 16.82 13.43
C ALA A 56 -16.05 17.97 14.46
N GLU A 57 -15.13 17.99 15.42
CA GLU A 57 -14.96 19.10 16.39
C GLU A 57 -14.64 20.43 15.68
N ALA A 58 -13.93 20.38 14.55
CA ALA A 58 -13.59 21.55 13.73
C ALA A 58 -14.67 21.98 12.73
N GLY A 59 -15.87 21.37 12.76
CA GLY A 59 -17.01 21.74 11.92
C GLY A 59 -17.46 20.67 10.91
N GLY A 60 -16.69 19.59 10.73
CA GLY A 60 -17.03 18.50 9.81
C GLY A 60 -17.04 18.91 8.34
N GLY A 61 -17.56 18.03 7.47
CA GLY A 61 -17.71 18.33 6.05
C GLY A 61 -18.18 17.11 5.25
N ILE A 62 -18.91 17.36 4.17
CA ILE A 62 -19.34 16.33 3.20
C ILE A 62 -18.25 16.21 2.13
N GLY A 63 -18.03 15.00 1.61
CA GLY A 63 -17.02 14.76 0.56
C GLY A 63 -15.60 14.56 1.09
N ILE A 64 -15.42 14.47 2.41
CA ILE A 64 -14.14 14.16 3.05
C ILE A 64 -14.08 12.67 3.36
N GLN A 65 -13.11 11.96 2.77
CA GLN A 65 -12.87 10.54 2.99
C GLN A 65 -11.59 10.36 3.80
N VAL A 66 -11.72 9.93 5.07
CA VAL A 66 -10.59 9.60 5.95
C VAL A 66 -10.39 8.09 5.93
N GLN A 67 -9.23 7.63 5.49
CA GLN A 67 -9.00 6.24 5.09
C GLN A 67 -7.59 5.77 5.45
N THR A 68 -7.44 4.46 5.63
CA THR A 68 -6.12 3.82 5.53
C THR A 68 -5.77 3.55 4.06
N PHE A 69 -4.52 3.18 3.77
CA PHE A 69 -4.16 2.71 2.42
C PHE A 69 -4.99 1.50 1.99
N TYR A 70 -5.34 0.59 2.91
CA TYR A 70 -6.14 -0.59 2.57
C TYR A 70 -7.59 -0.23 2.23
N ASP A 71 -8.17 0.74 2.94
CA ASP A 71 -9.49 1.28 2.60
C ASP A 71 -9.44 1.98 1.23
N LEU A 72 -8.39 2.76 0.98
CA LEU A 72 -8.16 3.44 -0.30
C LEU A 72 -8.02 2.44 -1.47
N TYR A 73 -7.32 1.34 -1.29
CA TYR A 73 -7.19 0.33 -2.36
C TYR A 73 -8.54 -0.30 -2.71
N ALA A 74 -9.33 -0.66 -1.70
CA ALA A 74 -10.67 -1.19 -1.91
C ALA A 74 -11.57 -0.18 -2.64
N ASP A 75 -11.49 1.09 -2.26
CA ASP A 75 -12.18 2.20 -2.92
C ASP A 75 -11.77 2.37 -4.38
N ILE A 76 -10.46 2.40 -4.67
CA ILE A 76 -9.93 2.53 -6.04
C ILE A 76 -10.45 1.38 -6.90
N LEU A 77 -10.36 0.15 -6.42
CA LEU A 77 -10.84 -1.03 -7.14
C LEU A 77 -12.36 -1.00 -7.35
N THR A 78 -13.11 -0.51 -6.36
CA THR A 78 -14.56 -0.32 -6.47
C THR A 78 -14.92 0.75 -7.51
N LEU A 79 -14.16 1.84 -7.58
CA LEU A 79 -14.39 2.92 -8.55
C LEU A 79 -13.91 2.54 -9.96
N ALA A 80 -12.87 1.74 -10.06
CA ALA A 80 -12.33 1.26 -11.33
C ALA A 80 -13.28 0.31 -12.06
N GLN A 81 -14.26 -0.27 -11.34
CA GLN A 81 -15.30 -1.22 -11.80
C GLN A 81 -15.30 -1.44 -13.32
N ASN A 82 -14.44 -2.36 -13.75
CA ASN A 82 -14.44 -2.86 -15.11
C ASN A 82 -15.46 -4.01 -15.16
N PRO A 83 -16.55 -3.91 -15.94
CA PRO A 83 -17.52 -5.01 -16.06
C PRO A 83 -16.89 -6.32 -16.53
N ALA A 84 -15.71 -6.28 -17.16
CA ALA A 84 -14.96 -7.44 -17.64
C ALA A 84 -13.98 -8.04 -16.61
N ALA A 85 -13.72 -7.38 -15.47
CA ALA A 85 -12.81 -7.87 -14.44
C ALA A 85 -13.42 -7.64 -13.03
N PRO A 86 -14.10 -8.63 -12.44
CA PRO A 86 -14.71 -8.47 -11.14
C PRO A 86 -13.67 -8.21 -10.05
N MET A 87 -14.05 -7.44 -9.03
CA MET A 87 -13.17 -7.13 -7.91
C MET A 87 -12.68 -8.43 -7.26
N PRO A 88 -11.36 -8.58 -7.03
CA PRO A 88 -10.82 -9.80 -6.46
C PRO A 88 -11.37 -10.02 -5.04
N VAL A 89 -11.68 -11.27 -4.73
CA VAL A 89 -12.14 -11.65 -3.39
C VAL A 89 -10.96 -11.56 -2.43
N ARG A 90 -11.14 -10.80 -1.33
CA ARG A 90 -10.12 -10.68 -0.30
C ARG A 90 -9.87 -12.03 0.36
N LEU A 91 -8.63 -12.49 0.33
CA LEU A 91 -8.21 -13.75 0.94
C LEU A 91 -8.02 -13.60 2.46
N PRO A 92 -8.83 -14.25 3.31
CA PRO A 92 -8.65 -14.17 4.76
C PRO A 92 -7.35 -14.85 5.21
N PRO A 93 -6.65 -14.36 6.25
CA PRO A 93 -5.37 -14.93 6.68
C PRO A 93 -5.41 -16.43 7.03
N ALA A 94 -6.52 -16.92 7.58
CA ALA A 94 -6.69 -18.34 7.87
C ALA A 94 -6.79 -19.19 6.58
N VAL A 95 -7.54 -18.70 5.59
CA VAL A 95 -7.67 -19.34 4.28
C VAL A 95 -6.34 -19.29 3.53
N ARG A 96 -5.61 -18.16 3.62
CA ARG A 96 -4.26 -18.00 3.05
C ARG A 96 -3.31 -19.10 3.53
N ARG A 97 -3.24 -19.35 4.83
CA ARG A 97 -2.38 -20.41 5.39
C ARG A 97 -2.80 -21.79 4.90
N ARG A 98 -4.10 -22.08 4.84
CA ARG A 98 -4.61 -23.36 4.35
C ARG A 98 -4.31 -23.56 2.86
N LEU A 99 -4.43 -22.49 2.07
CA LEU A 99 -4.08 -22.48 0.66
C LEU A 99 -2.59 -22.80 0.47
N ILE A 100 -1.71 -22.07 1.16
CA ILE A 100 -0.25 -22.29 1.07
C ILE A 100 0.10 -23.73 1.48
N TYR A 101 -0.46 -24.23 2.59
CA TYR A 101 -0.27 -25.62 2.99
C TYR A 101 -0.65 -26.62 1.89
N ARG A 102 -1.80 -26.40 1.23
CA ARG A 102 -2.26 -27.26 0.14
C ARG A 102 -1.34 -27.17 -1.09
N LEU A 103 -0.92 -25.97 -1.47
CA LEU A 103 -0.03 -25.77 -2.63
C LEU A 103 1.33 -26.42 -2.39
N VAL A 104 1.90 -26.30 -1.19
CA VAL A 104 3.15 -26.99 -0.82
C VAL A 104 2.99 -28.49 -0.97
N ALA A 105 1.93 -29.08 -0.41
CA ALA A 105 1.68 -30.51 -0.52
C ALA A 105 1.55 -30.97 -1.99
N GLN A 106 0.81 -30.23 -2.81
CA GLN A 106 0.65 -30.53 -4.24
C GLN A 106 1.98 -30.51 -5.00
N LEU A 107 2.84 -29.52 -4.74
CA LEU A 107 4.14 -29.39 -5.39
C LEU A 107 5.14 -30.45 -4.91
N VAL A 108 5.04 -30.87 -3.65
CA VAL A 108 5.83 -31.99 -3.10
C VAL A 108 5.38 -33.31 -3.73
N ASP A 109 4.07 -33.57 -3.80
CA ASP A 109 3.51 -34.78 -4.43
C ASP A 109 3.86 -34.86 -5.93
N ALA A 110 3.96 -33.71 -6.60
CA ALA A 110 4.39 -33.61 -8.00
C ALA A 110 5.92 -33.71 -8.18
N GLY A 111 6.70 -33.85 -7.11
CA GLY A 111 8.17 -33.91 -7.16
C GLY A 111 8.85 -32.59 -7.56
N GLN A 112 8.14 -31.47 -7.47
CA GLN A 112 8.64 -30.14 -7.83
C GLN A 112 9.33 -29.43 -6.67
N VAL A 113 9.04 -29.84 -5.43
CA VAL A 113 9.66 -29.33 -4.20
C VAL A 113 10.28 -30.51 -3.43
N ILE A 114 11.60 -30.52 -3.27
CA ILE A 114 12.37 -31.63 -2.69
C ILE A 114 13.02 -31.21 -1.37
N TYR A 115 13.72 -30.07 -1.34
CA TYR A 115 14.42 -29.54 -0.17
C TYR A 115 13.45 -29.28 0.99
N TYR A 116 12.30 -28.68 0.71
CA TYR A 116 11.27 -28.41 1.73
C TYR A 116 10.24 -29.52 1.91
N ALA A 117 10.33 -30.64 1.17
CA ALA A 117 9.40 -31.76 1.31
C ALA A 117 9.24 -32.26 2.77
N PRO A 118 10.30 -32.36 3.60
CA PRO A 118 10.15 -32.78 5.00
C PRO A 118 9.29 -31.82 5.85
N LEU A 119 9.15 -30.55 5.44
CA LEU A 119 8.42 -29.52 6.17
C LEU A 119 6.97 -29.35 5.68
N HIS A 120 6.52 -30.06 4.64
CA HIS A 120 5.19 -29.84 4.03
C HIS A 120 4.03 -29.99 5.03
N ALA A 121 4.14 -30.93 5.98
CA ALA A 121 3.14 -31.17 7.01
C ALA A 121 3.29 -30.28 8.25
N ALA A 122 4.39 -29.51 8.36
CA ALA A 122 4.68 -28.72 9.54
C ALA A 122 3.78 -27.46 9.60
N PRO A 123 2.99 -27.26 10.67
CA PRO A 123 2.04 -26.16 10.76
C PRO A 123 2.70 -24.77 10.73
N GLY A 124 3.95 -24.68 11.18
CA GLY A 124 4.74 -23.44 11.14
C GLY A 124 5.24 -23.07 9.75
N PHE A 125 5.41 -24.03 8.84
CA PHE A 125 6.02 -23.77 7.54
C PHE A 125 5.12 -22.92 6.64
N ALA A 126 3.82 -23.25 6.56
CA ALA A 126 2.86 -22.45 5.80
C ALA A 126 2.72 -21.01 6.35
N ARG A 127 2.96 -20.80 7.65
CA ARG A 127 2.99 -19.46 8.23
C ARG A 127 4.23 -18.69 7.78
N LEU A 128 5.41 -19.31 7.88
CA LEU A 128 6.67 -18.68 7.45
C LEU A 128 6.64 -18.33 5.95
N LEU A 129 6.10 -19.20 5.10
CA LEU A 129 5.89 -18.91 3.69
C LEU A 129 4.91 -17.75 3.47
N ALA A 130 3.81 -17.71 4.24
CA ALA A 130 2.87 -16.59 4.14
C ALA A 130 3.53 -15.24 4.49
N ASP A 131 4.36 -15.23 5.53
CA ASP A 131 5.08 -14.04 5.97
C ASP A 131 6.14 -13.63 4.92
N LEU A 132 6.87 -14.60 4.36
CA LEU A 132 7.83 -14.38 3.27
C LEU A 132 7.17 -13.81 2.01
N PHE A 133 6.06 -14.40 1.56
CA PHE A 133 5.36 -13.92 0.36
C PHE A 133 4.80 -12.52 0.58
N GLU A 134 4.33 -12.21 1.79
CA GLU A 134 3.90 -10.87 2.14
C GLU A 134 5.06 -9.86 2.09
N GLU A 135 6.25 -10.24 2.55
CA GLU A 135 7.45 -9.40 2.49
C GLU A 135 7.91 -9.15 1.04
N LEU A 136 7.98 -10.21 0.22
CA LEU A 136 8.29 -10.10 -1.21
C LEU A 136 7.29 -9.17 -1.92
N LYS A 137 6.00 -9.34 -1.64
CA LYS A 137 4.95 -8.51 -2.24
C LYS A 137 5.02 -7.06 -1.78
N ARG A 138 5.29 -6.84 -0.49
CA ARG A 138 5.50 -5.50 0.08
C ARG A 138 6.70 -4.79 -0.57
N ALA A 139 7.74 -5.54 -0.91
CA ALA A 139 8.91 -5.04 -1.65
C ALA A 139 8.65 -4.88 -3.15
N ARG A 140 7.43 -5.15 -3.65
CA ARG A 140 7.06 -5.13 -5.08
C ARG A 140 7.91 -6.11 -5.92
N ILE A 141 8.31 -7.24 -5.34
CA ILE A 141 9.03 -8.30 -6.04
C ILE A 141 8.02 -9.26 -6.68
N PHE A 142 7.94 -9.23 -8.00
CA PHE A 142 7.10 -10.13 -8.79
C PHE A 142 7.74 -11.53 -8.90
N PRO A 143 6.95 -12.62 -9.01
CA PRO A 143 7.50 -13.97 -9.15
C PRO A 143 8.48 -14.12 -10.32
N GLU A 144 8.19 -13.47 -11.46
CA GLU A 144 9.01 -13.51 -12.66
C GLU A 144 10.35 -12.80 -12.44
N ALA A 145 10.34 -11.66 -11.75
CA ALA A 145 11.54 -10.92 -11.40
C ALA A 145 12.43 -11.69 -10.42
N LEU A 146 11.82 -12.36 -9.43
CA LEU A 146 12.56 -13.23 -8.50
C LEU A 146 13.17 -14.42 -9.22
N ALA A 147 12.41 -15.09 -10.09
CA ALA A 147 12.90 -16.22 -10.87
C ALA A 147 14.06 -15.83 -11.80
N ALA A 148 13.96 -14.69 -12.49
CA ALA A 148 15.03 -14.17 -13.33
C ALA A 148 16.31 -13.88 -12.53
N ALA A 149 16.18 -13.19 -11.38
CA ALA A 149 17.32 -12.87 -10.53
C ALA A 149 18.05 -14.12 -10.00
N LEU A 150 17.32 -15.22 -9.74
CA LEU A 150 17.91 -16.49 -9.31
C LEU A 150 18.52 -17.29 -10.47
N ALA A 151 18.00 -17.15 -11.70
CA ALA A 151 18.54 -17.81 -12.88
C ALA A 151 19.91 -17.25 -13.29
N ASP A 152 20.14 -15.97 -13.03
CA ASP A 152 21.41 -15.28 -13.33
C ASP A 152 22.52 -15.60 -12.30
N ASP A 153 22.20 -16.23 -11.16
CA ASP A 153 23.15 -16.56 -10.11
C ASP A 153 23.67 -18.01 -10.23
N THR A 154 24.91 -18.15 -10.69
CA THR A 154 25.61 -19.44 -10.83
C THR A 154 25.84 -20.20 -9.52
N GLY A 155 25.67 -19.54 -8.36
CA GLY A 155 25.84 -20.13 -7.03
C GLY A 155 24.54 -20.31 -6.25
N VAL A 156 23.38 -20.12 -6.90
CA VAL A 156 22.10 -20.13 -6.21
C VAL A 156 21.83 -21.46 -5.50
N GLU A 157 21.46 -21.38 -4.23
CA GLU A 157 21.12 -22.58 -3.46
C GLU A 157 19.76 -23.15 -3.90
N PRO A 158 19.62 -24.49 -4.05
CA PRO A 158 18.35 -25.13 -4.44
C PRO A 158 17.14 -24.71 -3.61
N ARG A 159 17.36 -24.42 -2.32
CA ARG A 159 16.31 -23.93 -1.41
C ARG A 159 15.71 -22.59 -1.83
N LEU A 160 16.47 -21.70 -2.49
CA LEU A 160 15.96 -20.41 -2.95
C LEU A 160 15.11 -20.57 -4.21
N ILE A 161 15.51 -21.48 -5.10
CA ILE A 161 14.73 -21.86 -6.28
C ILE A 161 13.37 -22.39 -5.86
N GLU A 162 13.32 -23.30 -4.88
CA GLU A 162 12.04 -23.84 -4.38
C GLU A 162 11.15 -22.78 -3.74
N LEU A 163 11.72 -21.80 -3.01
CA LEU A 163 10.94 -20.68 -2.47
C LEU A 163 10.33 -19.82 -3.57
N ALA A 164 11.09 -19.55 -4.65
CA ALA A 164 10.58 -18.81 -5.79
C ALA A 164 9.46 -19.57 -6.52
N GLN A 165 9.59 -20.90 -6.68
CA GLN A 165 8.54 -21.74 -7.25
C GLN A 165 7.27 -21.74 -6.40
N LEU A 166 7.40 -21.87 -5.08
CA LEU A 166 6.29 -21.81 -4.14
C LEU A 166 5.58 -20.45 -4.19
N TYR A 167 6.35 -19.36 -4.27
CA TYR A 167 5.82 -18.01 -4.41
C TYR A 167 5.06 -17.83 -5.75
N ALA A 168 5.64 -18.30 -6.86
CA ALA A 168 5.02 -18.27 -8.17
C ALA A 168 3.71 -19.06 -8.20
N ALA A 169 3.69 -20.28 -7.66
CA ALA A 169 2.48 -21.10 -7.58
C ALA A 169 1.39 -20.44 -6.73
N TYR A 170 1.76 -19.81 -5.60
CA TYR A 170 0.83 -19.04 -4.79
C TYR A 170 0.22 -17.88 -5.56
N GLN A 171 1.04 -17.06 -6.21
CA GLN A 171 0.57 -15.90 -6.95
C GLN A 171 -0.28 -16.30 -8.17
N ALA A 172 0.10 -17.34 -8.90
CA ALA A 172 -0.67 -17.88 -10.02
C ALA A 172 -2.07 -18.35 -9.57
N TYR A 173 -2.14 -19.09 -8.45
CA TYR A 173 -3.41 -19.52 -7.88
C TYR A 173 -4.31 -18.35 -7.52
N LEU A 174 -3.77 -17.29 -6.91
CA LEU A 174 -4.56 -16.10 -6.57
C LEU A 174 -5.18 -15.45 -7.81
N ILE A 175 -4.39 -15.30 -8.87
CA ILE A 175 -4.85 -14.71 -10.13
C ILE A 175 -5.95 -15.56 -10.75
N GLU A 176 -5.73 -16.88 -10.87
CA GLU A 176 -6.70 -17.81 -11.45
C GLU A 176 -8.03 -17.85 -10.65
N ALA A 177 -7.94 -17.82 -9.32
CA ALA A 177 -9.11 -17.83 -8.44
C ALA A 177 -9.82 -16.48 -8.35
N GLY A 178 -9.29 -15.41 -8.95
CA GLY A 178 -9.79 -14.05 -8.77
C GLY A 178 -9.69 -13.59 -7.31
N TRP A 179 -8.65 -14.00 -6.60
CA TRP A 179 -8.40 -13.67 -5.20
C TRP A 179 -7.26 -12.66 -5.07
N ALA A 180 -7.32 -11.84 -4.03
CA ALA A 180 -6.23 -10.97 -3.66
C ALA A 180 -5.96 -11.06 -2.15
N ASP A 181 -4.69 -11.24 -1.80
CA ASP A 181 -4.24 -10.94 -0.45
C ASP A 181 -4.08 -9.42 -0.25
N THR A 182 -3.79 -9.03 0.98
CA THR A 182 -3.68 -7.64 1.40
C THR A 182 -2.72 -6.80 0.55
N GLU A 183 -1.54 -7.33 0.22
CA GLU A 183 -0.56 -6.60 -0.61
C GLU A 183 -0.97 -6.61 -2.09
N GLY A 184 -1.57 -7.70 -2.57
CA GLY A 184 -2.11 -7.82 -3.93
C GLY A 184 -3.23 -6.82 -4.23
N GLN A 185 -4.06 -6.46 -3.25
CA GLN A 185 -5.06 -5.39 -3.43
C GLN A 185 -4.38 -4.04 -3.75
N GLY A 186 -3.25 -3.74 -3.10
CA GLY A 186 -2.48 -2.52 -3.38
C GLY A 186 -1.88 -2.52 -4.78
N TRP A 187 -1.37 -3.67 -5.24
CA TRP A 187 -0.86 -3.80 -6.61
C TRP A 187 -1.95 -3.58 -7.67
N LEU A 188 -3.11 -4.20 -7.48
CA LEU A 188 -4.23 -4.04 -8.41
C LEU A 188 -4.78 -2.61 -8.40
N ALA A 189 -4.79 -1.94 -7.23
CA ALA A 189 -5.17 -0.54 -7.15
C ALA A 189 -4.17 0.37 -7.89
N ALA A 190 -2.87 0.10 -7.78
CA ALA A 190 -1.84 0.81 -8.56
C ALA A 190 -2.03 0.60 -10.07
N ILE A 191 -2.24 -0.64 -10.52
CA ILE A 191 -2.49 -0.97 -11.93
C ILE A 191 -3.74 -0.25 -12.44
N ALA A 192 -4.85 -0.28 -11.69
CA ALA A 192 -6.08 0.40 -12.08
C ALA A 192 -5.91 1.93 -12.22
N LEU A 193 -5.07 2.54 -11.38
CA LEU A 193 -4.69 3.95 -11.54
C LEU A 193 -3.81 4.14 -12.78
N GLU A 194 -2.79 3.31 -13.00
CA GLU A 194 -1.90 3.37 -14.17
C GLU A 194 -2.68 3.26 -15.50
N GLU A 195 -3.69 2.38 -15.56
CA GLU A 195 -4.50 2.13 -16.76
C GLU A 195 -5.55 3.22 -17.02
N SER A 196 -5.99 3.96 -15.99
CA SER A 196 -7.03 4.98 -16.13
C SER A 196 -6.63 6.31 -15.50
N ALA A 197 -6.22 7.24 -16.34
CA ALA A 197 -5.92 8.63 -15.94
C ALA A 197 -7.17 9.39 -15.43
N ALA A 198 -8.38 8.95 -15.81
CA ALA A 198 -9.64 9.57 -15.38
C ALA A 198 -10.06 9.15 -13.95
N LEU A 199 -9.58 7.99 -13.48
CA LEU A 199 -9.93 7.48 -12.15
C LEU A 199 -9.39 8.43 -11.06
N LEU A 200 -10.28 9.02 -10.26
CA LEU A 200 -9.91 9.99 -9.21
C LEU A 200 -9.19 11.25 -9.76
N ALA A 201 -9.49 11.68 -10.98
CA ALA A 201 -8.84 12.82 -11.65
C ALA A 201 -9.28 14.22 -11.14
N ASP A 202 -10.22 14.29 -10.19
CA ASP A 202 -10.87 15.52 -9.73
C ASP A 202 -10.68 15.77 -8.23
N LEU A 203 -9.63 15.17 -7.64
CA LEU A 203 -9.30 15.35 -6.22
C LEU A 203 -8.95 16.81 -5.93
N ALA A 204 -9.69 17.46 -5.04
CA ALA A 204 -9.39 18.83 -4.65
C ALA A 204 -8.20 18.91 -3.70
N LEU A 205 -8.08 17.93 -2.80
CA LEU A 205 -7.00 17.85 -1.84
C LEU A 205 -6.73 16.39 -1.48
N LEU A 206 -5.46 16.01 -1.60
CA LEU A 206 -4.92 14.77 -1.05
C LEU A 206 -4.11 15.10 0.19
N VAL A 207 -4.42 14.45 1.30
CA VAL A 207 -3.70 14.56 2.55
C VAL A 207 -3.11 13.20 2.92
N VAL A 208 -1.85 13.19 3.35
CA VAL A 208 -1.20 12.02 3.96
C VAL A 208 -0.66 12.44 5.32
N ASP A 209 -1.27 11.98 6.42
CA ASP A 209 -0.92 12.41 7.78
C ASP A 209 -0.44 11.25 8.67
N GLY A 210 0.72 11.44 9.31
CA GLY A 210 1.14 10.59 10.43
C GLY A 210 1.88 9.30 10.07
N PHE A 211 2.40 9.19 8.84
CA PHE A 211 3.27 8.11 8.38
C PHE A 211 4.74 8.38 8.70
N ASP A 212 5.46 7.30 9.06
CA ASP A 212 6.90 7.35 9.32
C ASP A 212 7.71 6.60 8.25
N GLU A 213 7.04 5.82 7.40
CA GLU A 213 7.61 4.99 6.33
C GLU A 213 6.54 4.63 5.30
N PHE A 214 6.97 4.40 4.06
CA PHE A 214 6.13 3.99 2.95
C PHE A 214 6.75 2.80 2.23
N ASN A 215 5.93 1.85 1.80
CA ASN A 215 6.37 0.80 0.89
C ASN A 215 6.29 1.27 -0.58
N PRO A 216 6.98 0.58 -1.52
CA PRO A 216 6.97 0.96 -2.94
C PRO A 216 5.58 1.05 -3.58
N THR A 217 4.63 0.20 -3.15
CA THR A 217 3.24 0.22 -3.66
C THR A 217 2.50 1.47 -3.19
N GLN A 218 2.63 1.84 -1.91
CA GLN A 218 2.06 3.05 -1.34
C GLN A 218 2.61 4.30 -2.03
N LEU A 219 3.92 4.34 -2.31
CA LEU A 219 4.55 5.44 -3.03
C LEU A 219 4.04 5.54 -4.48
N ALA A 220 3.89 4.42 -5.18
CA ALA A 220 3.35 4.41 -6.54
C ALA A 220 1.90 4.94 -6.59
N VAL A 221 1.03 4.46 -5.68
CA VAL A 221 -0.35 4.96 -5.57
C VAL A 221 -0.36 6.44 -5.19
N LEU A 222 0.46 6.86 -4.22
CA LEU A 222 0.55 8.25 -3.79
C LEU A 222 0.99 9.18 -4.93
N ARG A 223 1.99 8.79 -5.72
CA ARG A 223 2.42 9.55 -6.91
C ARG A 223 1.27 9.76 -7.89
N LEU A 224 0.62 8.67 -8.29
CA LEU A 224 -0.48 8.71 -9.26
C LEU A 224 -1.66 9.57 -8.77
N LEU A 225 -1.96 9.54 -7.46
CA LEU A 225 -3.01 10.38 -6.88
C LEU A 225 -2.57 11.84 -6.72
N ALA A 226 -1.30 12.10 -6.41
CA ALA A 226 -0.76 13.44 -6.29
C ALA A 226 -0.81 14.18 -7.63
N GLU A 227 -0.52 13.49 -8.74
CA GLU A 227 -0.67 14.01 -10.12
C GLU A 227 -2.12 14.39 -10.46
N ARG A 228 -3.10 13.74 -9.82
CA ARG A 228 -4.54 13.95 -10.03
C ARG A 228 -5.16 14.93 -9.06
N ALA A 229 -4.45 15.28 -7.99
CA ALA A 229 -4.93 16.21 -6.98
C ALA A 229 -4.54 17.64 -7.31
N ALA A 230 -5.46 18.59 -7.13
CA ALA A 230 -5.15 20.01 -7.24
C ALA A 230 -4.09 20.44 -6.21
N GLU A 231 -4.11 19.83 -5.02
CA GLU A 231 -3.11 20.00 -3.99
C GLU A 231 -2.87 18.68 -3.24
N THR A 232 -1.62 18.41 -2.90
CA THR A 232 -1.21 17.31 -2.04
C THR A 232 -0.44 17.84 -0.84
N THR A 233 -0.87 17.46 0.37
CA THR A 233 -0.18 17.79 1.63
C THR A 233 0.23 16.51 2.35
N VAL A 234 1.54 16.31 2.53
CA VAL A 234 2.10 15.18 3.27
C VAL A 234 2.72 15.68 4.57
N THR A 235 2.36 15.10 5.71
CA THR A 235 3.02 15.39 6.98
C THR A 235 4.00 14.29 7.35
N LEU A 236 5.16 14.70 7.85
CA LEU A 236 6.15 13.79 8.40
C LEU A 236 6.53 14.23 9.81
N THR A 237 6.63 13.26 10.72
CA THR A 237 7.09 13.53 12.07
C THR A 237 8.61 13.54 12.11
N GLY A 238 9.18 14.71 12.38
CA GLY A 238 10.60 14.91 12.23
C GLY A 238 11.10 16.25 12.73
N ASP A 239 12.35 16.30 13.17
CA ASP A 239 13.02 17.54 13.56
C ASP A 239 14.10 17.88 12.52
N LEU A 240 13.80 18.84 11.64
CA LEU A 240 14.75 19.31 10.62
C LEU A 240 15.99 19.99 11.23
N GLN A 241 15.89 20.47 12.48
CA GLN A 241 17.02 21.09 13.18
C GLN A 241 17.93 20.05 13.85
N ARG A 242 17.50 18.79 13.96
CA ARG A 242 18.25 17.71 14.60
C ARG A 242 18.18 16.40 13.79
N PRO A 243 18.67 16.39 12.55
CA PRO A 243 18.49 15.26 11.62
C PRO A 243 19.16 13.95 12.09
N ASP A 244 20.22 14.02 12.90
CA ASP A 244 21.07 12.87 13.24
C ASP A 244 20.55 11.98 14.38
N ARG A 245 19.43 12.31 15.01
CA ARG A 245 18.89 11.44 16.05
C ARG A 245 18.39 10.14 15.42
N LEU A 246 18.67 9.01 16.08
CA LEU A 246 18.20 7.69 15.65
C LEU A 246 16.68 7.64 15.42
N ALA A 247 15.91 8.39 16.21
CA ALA A 247 14.46 8.55 16.07
C ALA A 247 14.02 9.21 14.75
N HIS A 248 14.93 9.86 14.01
CA HIS A 248 14.66 10.55 12.74
C HIS A 248 15.24 9.82 11.51
N ARG A 249 15.85 8.63 11.66
CA ARG A 249 16.29 7.83 10.50
C ARG A 249 15.12 7.38 9.62
N ARG A 250 13.97 7.05 10.23
CA ARG A 250 12.74 6.70 9.50
C ARG A 250 12.21 7.89 8.70
N LEU A 251 12.19 9.08 9.32
CA LEU A 251 11.88 10.34 8.65
C LEU A 251 12.76 10.56 7.42
N ALA A 252 14.08 10.43 7.55
CA ALA A 252 15.00 10.69 6.45
C ALA A 252 14.69 9.78 5.25
N ARG A 253 14.47 8.48 5.51
CA ARG A 253 14.08 7.51 4.48
C ARG A 253 12.72 7.83 3.86
N ALA A 254 11.70 8.12 4.67
CA ALA A 254 10.38 8.47 4.19
C ALA A 254 10.39 9.76 3.36
N ARG A 255 11.14 10.78 3.78
CA ARG A 255 11.30 12.03 3.04
C ARG A 255 12.00 11.79 1.70
N THR A 256 13.13 11.09 1.70
CA THR A 256 13.85 10.77 0.45
C THR A 256 12.96 10.00 -0.50
N ALA A 257 12.28 8.95 -0.02
CA ALA A 257 11.40 8.15 -0.86
C ALA A 257 10.19 8.95 -1.40
N LEU A 258 9.64 9.88 -0.62
CA LEU A 258 8.58 10.78 -1.08
C LEU A 258 9.07 11.78 -2.13
N VAL A 259 10.24 12.38 -1.93
CA VAL A 259 10.81 13.32 -2.90
C VAL A 259 11.11 12.60 -4.21
N GLU A 260 11.78 11.45 -4.17
CA GLU A 260 12.07 10.64 -5.36
C GLU A 260 10.81 10.15 -6.09
N ALA A 261 9.71 9.91 -5.35
CA ALA A 261 8.46 9.45 -5.94
C ALA A 261 7.56 10.57 -6.45
N LEU A 262 7.69 11.81 -5.96
CA LEU A 262 6.77 12.92 -6.23
C LEU A 262 7.38 14.07 -7.03
N ASP A 263 8.70 14.06 -7.26
CA ASP A 263 9.40 14.92 -8.23
C ASP A 263 9.16 14.44 -9.68
#